data_AF-A0A9J5XHY6-F1
#
_entry.id   AF-A0A9J5XHY6-F1
#
_cell.length_a   1.000
_cell.length_b   1.000
_cell.length_c   1.000
_cell.angle_alpha   90.00
_cell.angle_beta   90.00
_cell.angle_gamma   90.00
#
_symmetry.space_group_name_H-M   'P 1'
#
loop_
_entity.id
_entity.type
_entity.pdbx_description
1 polymer ?
#
loop_
_entity_poly.entity_id
_entity_poly.type
_entity_poly.pdbx_seq_one_letter_code
_entity_poly.pdbx_strand_id
1 'polypeptide(L)'
;MSQLEENQIIAFLRLFNSHNVKFMAIVILLLFILQCGGCQNISHPPNVIVAKNGSGNYNTIMAAVFASLNNSIAQYYIQIRQGIYEEYVQIDSWKTSIVFIGEGMDKTIILGNKSYGGGIGTYNIATVGVDGKGFMAQDIAFRNMAGAANFQAVALRASAEFTTFYRCQFDDFQDTIYTHYDKQFYRECIILGTIDFICGDATAIFQSCLIEIRKPLKGQYIAITAQ
;
A
#
# COMPACT_ATOMS: atom_id res chain seq x y z
N MET A 1 -33.70 11.56 -6.52
CA MET A 1 -33.88 12.52 -5.42
C MET A 1 -35.38 12.61 -5.16
N SER A 2 -35.82 12.28 -3.95
CA SER A 2 -37.25 12.19 -3.64
C SER A 2 -37.86 13.60 -3.47
N GLN A 3 -39.16 13.78 -3.76
CA GLN A 3 -39.87 15.05 -3.52
C GLN A 3 -39.76 15.56 -2.07
N LEU A 4 -39.47 14.66 -1.13
CA LEU A 4 -39.23 14.99 0.27
C LEU A 4 -37.88 15.70 0.46
N GLU A 5 -36.83 15.31 -0.27
CA GLU A 5 -35.51 15.94 -0.23
C GLU A 5 -35.53 17.33 -0.87
N GLU A 6 -36.30 17.51 -1.96
CA GLU A 6 -36.42 18.79 -2.65
C GLU A 6 -37.12 19.86 -1.78
N ASN A 7 -38.17 19.47 -1.07
CA ASN A 7 -38.88 20.36 -0.15
C ASN A 7 -38.07 20.70 1.10
N GLN A 8 -37.22 19.79 1.59
CA GLN A 8 -36.30 20.06 2.69
C GLN A 8 -35.21 21.07 2.26
N ILE A 9 -34.68 20.94 1.04
CA ILE A 9 -33.70 21.89 0.49
C ILE A 9 -34.33 23.27 0.28
N ILE A 10 -35.55 23.35 -0.25
CA ILE A 10 -36.25 24.63 -0.46
C ILE A 10 -36.62 25.30 0.88
N ALA A 11 -37.06 24.53 1.88
CA ALA A 11 -37.31 25.05 3.23
C ALA A 11 -36.03 25.56 3.89
N PHE A 12 -34.91 24.86 3.69
CA PHE A 12 -33.59 25.26 4.16
C PHE A 12 -33.14 26.57 3.48
N LEU A 13 -33.29 26.68 2.16
CA LEU A 13 -32.93 27.89 1.38
C LEU A 13 -33.79 29.11 1.75
N ARG A 14 -35.04 28.93 2.19
CA ARG A 14 -35.90 30.03 2.64
C ARG A 14 -35.49 30.63 4.00
N LEU A 15 -34.77 29.89 4.83
CA LEU A 15 -34.21 30.41 6.09
C LEU A 15 -33.00 31.34 5.88
N PHE A 16 -32.42 31.39 4.67
CA PHE A 16 -31.23 32.20 4.36
C PHE A 16 -31.53 33.60 3.84
N ASN A 17 -32.79 34.04 3.83
CA ASN A 17 -33.18 35.32 3.24
C ASN A 17 -33.62 36.31 4.31
N SER A 18 -32.66 36.84 5.10
CA SER A 18 -32.69 38.17 5.75
C SER A 18 -31.65 38.28 6.88
N HIS A 19 -30.83 39.33 6.80
CA HIS A 19 -30.04 39.96 7.87
C HIS A 19 -29.34 39.03 8.89
N ASN A 20 -28.17 38.47 8.54
CA ASN A 20 -26.99 38.45 9.41
C ASN A 20 -25.84 37.68 8.74
N VAL A 21 -25.04 38.39 7.93
CA VAL A 21 -23.82 37.85 7.30
C VAL A 21 -22.87 37.21 8.34
N LYS A 22 -22.86 37.73 9.58
CA LYS A 22 -22.12 37.16 10.72
C LYS A 22 -22.66 35.80 11.17
N PHE A 23 -23.98 35.59 11.17
CA PHE A 23 -24.59 34.31 11.50
C PHE A 23 -24.31 33.28 10.41
N MET A 24 -24.35 33.70 9.15
CA MET A 24 -24.00 32.85 8.01
C MET A 24 -22.51 32.43 8.04
N ALA A 25 -21.60 33.34 8.40
CA ALA A 25 -20.19 33.01 8.59
C ALA A 25 -19.96 32.02 9.75
N ILE A 26 -20.70 32.14 10.86
CA ILE A 26 -20.61 31.21 12.00
C ILE A 26 -21.15 29.82 11.62
N VAL A 27 -22.24 29.74 10.88
CA VAL A 27 -22.79 28.46 10.40
C VAL A 27 -21.84 27.79 9.39
N ILE A 28 -21.22 28.55 8.49
CA ILE A 28 -20.20 28.04 7.55
C ILE A 28 -18.96 27.56 8.32
N LEU A 29 -18.49 28.32 9.33
CA LEU A 29 -17.35 27.93 10.16
C LEU A 29 -17.64 26.66 10.99
N LEU A 30 -18.86 26.53 11.53
CA LEU A 30 -19.29 25.32 12.24
C LEU A 30 -19.43 24.11 11.30
N LEU A 31 -19.88 24.30 10.05
CA LEU A 31 -19.91 23.26 9.02
C LEU A 31 -18.50 22.80 8.61
N PHE A 32 -17.52 23.72 8.55
CA PHE A 32 -16.11 23.38 8.32
C PHE A 32 -15.50 22.60 9.51
N ILE A 33 -15.85 22.96 10.75
CA ILE A 33 -15.43 22.22 11.95
C ILE A 33 -16.09 20.82 11.99
N LEU A 34 -17.33 20.68 11.52
CA LEU A 34 -18.02 19.38 11.37
C LEU A 34 -17.43 18.49 10.25
N GLN A 35 -16.76 19.06 9.25
CA GLN A 35 -16.01 18.28 8.24
C GLN A 35 -14.58 17.89 8.68
N CYS A 36 -14.05 18.51 9.74
CA CYS A 36 -12.84 18.01 10.43
C CYS A 36 -13.12 16.84 11.39
N GLY A 37 -14.37 16.38 11.47
CA GLY A 37 -14.82 15.25 12.27
C GLY A 37 -14.44 13.90 11.68
N GLY A 38 -13.17 13.53 11.83
CA GLY A 38 -12.69 12.15 11.70
C GLY A 38 -12.24 11.78 10.30
N CYS A 39 -10.92 11.60 10.14
CA CYS A 39 -10.42 10.60 9.22
C CYS A 39 -10.99 9.26 9.74
N GLN A 40 -12.14 8.85 9.22
CA GLN A 40 -12.68 7.54 9.57
C GLN A 40 -11.69 6.53 9.03
N ASN A 41 -10.93 5.90 9.93
CA ASN A 41 -10.26 4.66 9.61
C ASN A 41 -11.33 3.73 9.04
N ILE A 42 -11.25 3.44 7.75
CA ILE A 42 -12.07 2.42 7.12
C ILE A 42 -11.64 1.10 7.77
N SER A 43 -12.26 0.72 8.88
CA SER A 43 -12.06 -0.59 9.48
C SER A 43 -13.10 -1.54 8.88
N HIS A 44 -12.79 -2.12 7.72
CA HIS A 44 -13.52 -3.31 7.31
C HIS A 44 -13.16 -4.45 8.26
N PRO A 45 -14.13 -5.24 8.74
CA PRO A 45 -13.80 -6.44 9.50
C PRO A 45 -12.93 -7.34 8.60
N PRO A 46 -11.78 -7.83 9.10
CA PRO A 46 -10.92 -8.68 8.30
C PRO A 46 -11.66 -9.99 7.96
N ASN A 47 -11.43 -10.52 6.76
CA ASN A 47 -11.87 -11.88 6.44
C ASN A 47 -11.08 -12.89 7.26
N VAL A 48 -9.78 -12.65 7.41
CA VAL A 48 -8.84 -13.50 8.15
C VAL A 48 -7.74 -12.68 8.81
N ILE A 49 -7.21 -13.19 9.92
CA ILE A 49 -6.11 -12.60 10.69
C ILE A 49 -4.87 -13.50 10.58
N VAL A 50 -3.72 -12.91 10.29
CA VAL A 50 -2.41 -13.56 10.32
C VAL A 50 -1.65 -13.09 11.54
N ALA A 51 -1.18 -14.02 12.38
CA ALA A 51 -0.38 -13.70 13.56
C ALA A 51 0.65 -14.81 13.84
N LYS A 52 1.94 -14.47 13.85
CA LYS A 52 3.03 -15.46 14.07
C LYS A 52 2.92 -16.23 15.40
N ASN A 53 2.32 -15.62 16.42
CA ASN A 53 2.16 -16.21 17.74
C ASN A 53 0.96 -17.17 17.86
N GLY A 54 0.26 -17.48 16.76
CA GLY A 54 -0.91 -18.36 16.76
C GLY A 54 -2.21 -17.72 17.23
N SER A 55 -2.23 -16.41 17.50
CA SER A 55 -3.46 -15.71 17.93
C SER A 55 -4.40 -15.32 16.79
N GLY A 56 -4.07 -15.66 15.55
CA GLY A 56 -4.87 -15.41 14.35
C GLY A 56 -5.39 -16.70 13.71
N ASN A 57 -6.01 -16.58 12.54
CA ASN A 57 -6.46 -17.72 11.74
C ASN A 57 -5.28 -18.46 11.08
N TYR A 58 -4.20 -17.74 10.73
CA TYR A 58 -3.01 -18.30 10.10
C TYR A 58 -1.73 -17.76 10.75
N ASN A 59 -0.65 -18.55 10.64
CA ASN A 59 0.69 -18.16 11.13
C ASN A 59 1.57 -17.52 10.04
N THR A 60 1.20 -17.69 8.76
CA THR A 60 1.93 -17.15 7.60
C THR A 60 0.98 -16.40 6.67
N ILE A 61 1.50 -15.42 5.95
CA ILE A 61 0.74 -14.60 5.01
C ILE A 61 0.32 -15.46 3.81
N MET A 62 1.22 -16.29 3.28
CA MET A 62 0.89 -17.16 2.14
C MET A 62 -0.26 -18.12 2.42
N ALA A 63 -0.37 -18.66 3.64
CA ALA A 63 -1.51 -19.53 4.00
C ALA A 63 -2.85 -18.79 3.93
N ALA A 64 -2.88 -17.53 4.36
CA ALA A 64 -4.07 -16.68 4.26
C ALA A 64 -4.42 -16.33 2.79
N VAL A 65 -3.41 -16.06 1.97
CA VAL A 65 -3.61 -15.84 0.52
C VAL A 65 -4.16 -17.11 -0.15
N PHE A 66 -3.64 -18.29 0.17
CA PHE A 66 -4.13 -19.53 -0.40
C PHE A 66 -5.59 -19.81 -0.08
N ALA A 67 -6.06 -19.42 1.12
CA ALA A 67 -7.43 -19.60 1.55
C ALA A 67 -8.45 -18.68 0.85
N SER A 68 -8.01 -17.62 0.17
CA SER A 68 -8.91 -16.74 -0.58
C SER A 68 -9.48 -17.45 -1.82
N LEU A 69 -10.65 -16.97 -2.28
CA LEU A 69 -11.24 -17.46 -3.52
C LEU A 69 -10.47 -16.94 -4.74
N ASN A 70 -10.32 -17.79 -5.74
CA ASN A 70 -9.71 -17.39 -7.02
C ASN A 70 -10.69 -16.53 -7.84
N ASN A 71 -10.16 -15.54 -8.54
CA ASN A 71 -10.88 -14.63 -9.43
C ASN A 71 -12.06 -13.88 -8.76
N SER A 72 -11.97 -13.68 -7.44
CA SER A 72 -12.95 -12.91 -6.69
C SER A 72 -12.88 -11.43 -7.02
N ILE A 73 -14.03 -10.83 -7.31
CA ILE A 73 -14.17 -9.36 -7.39
C ILE A 73 -14.42 -8.72 -6.02
N ALA A 74 -14.78 -9.52 -5.01
CA ALA A 74 -14.95 -9.04 -3.65
C ALA A 74 -13.58 -8.92 -2.98
N GLN A 75 -13.36 -7.81 -2.27
CA GLN A 75 -12.15 -7.58 -1.50
C GLN A 75 -11.99 -8.64 -0.41
N TYR A 76 -10.80 -9.21 -0.31
CA TYR A 76 -10.43 -10.18 0.70
C TYR A 76 -9.37 -9.57 1.62
N TYR A 77 -9.82 -9.08 2.77
CA TYR A 77 -9.03 -8.39 3.78
C TYR A 77 -8.28 -9.39 4.66
N ILE A 78 -6.95 -9.34 4.56
CA ILE A 78 -6.01 -10.08 5.39
C ILE A 78 -5.39 -9.09 6.37
N GLN A 79 -5.81 -9.15 7.63
CA GLN A 79 -5.17 -8.36 8.69
C GLN A 79 -3.92 -9.10 9.18
N ILE A 80 -2.78 -8.44 9.10
CA ILE A 80 -1.47 -9.00 9.45
C ILE A 80 -1.02 -8.30 10.72
N ARG A 81 -0.94 -9.04 11.83
CA ARG A 81 -0.50 -8.48 13.11
C ARG A 81 0.97 -8.08 13.06
N GLN A 82 1.39 -7.23 13.98
CA GLN A 82 2.79 -6.85 14.15
C GLN A 82 3.71 -8.08 14.25
N GLY A 83 4.86 -7.98 13.60
CA GLY A 83 5.85 -9.04 13.51
C GLY A 83 6.71 -8.91 12.26
N ILE A 84 7.85 -9.59 12.30
CA ILE A 84 8.72 -9.79 11.13
C ILE A 84 8.37 -11.15 10.52
N TYR A 85 7.84 -11.14 9.31
CA TYR A 85 7.43 -12.29 8.53
C TYR A 85 8.50 -12.60 7.50
N GLU A 86 9.40 -13.52 7.86
CA GLU A 86 10.44 -14.03 6.95
C GLU A 86 9.82 -15.04 5.98
N GLU A 87 9.18 -14.54 4.94
CA GLU A 87 8.49 -15.32 3.91
C GLU A 87 8.52 -14.62 2.55
N TYR A 88 8.46 -15.43 1.48
CA TYR A 88 8.27 -14.91 0.12
C TYR A 88 6.79 -15.04 -0.24
N VAL A 89 6.15 -13.92 -0.54
CA VAL A 89 4.72 -13.86 -0.83
C VAL A 89 4.50 -13.64 -2.31
N GLN A 90 3.78 -14.53 -2.96
CA GLN A 90 3.40 -14.40 -4.37
C GLN A 90 1.87 -14.34 -4.46
N ILE A 91 1.37 -13.21 -4.96
CA ILE A 91 -0.04 -13.03 -5.30
C ILE A 91 -0.19 -13.36 -6.77
N ASP A 92 -0.53 -14.61 -7.09
CA ASP A 92 -0.73 -15.06 -8.46
C ASP A 92 -1.87 -14.29 -9.16
N SER A 93 -1.87 -14.30 -10.49
CA SER A 93 -2.85 -13.56 -11.31
C SER A 93 -4.30 -13.94 -11.06
N TRP A 94 -4.56 -15.19 -10.64
CA TRP A 94 -5.90 -15.66 -10.25
C TRP A 94 -6.27 -15.33 -8.80
N LYS A 95 -5.37 -14.74 -8.00
CA LYS A 95 -5.63 -14.26 -6.63
C LYS A 95 -5.94 -12.76 -6.65
N THR A 96 -7.14 -12.41 -7.12
CA THR A 96 -7.58 -11.01 -7.31
C THR A 96 -8.18 -10.39 -6.05
N SER A 97 -8.18 -9.04 -5.98
CA SER A 97 -8.83 -8.25 -4.93
C SER A 97 -8.34 -8.54 -3.50
N ILE A 98 -7.07 -8.96 -3.35
CA ILE A 98 -6.43 -9.21 -2.06
C ILE A 98 -6.06 -7.88 -1.41
N VAL A 99 -6.38 -7.70 -0.14
CA VAL A 99 -6.06 -6.49 0.63
C VAL A 99 -5.25 -6.87 1.87
N PHE A 100 -4.00 -6.40 1.95
CA PHE A 100 -3.17 -6.54 3.15
C PHE A 100 -3.33 -5.31 4.05
N ILE A 101 -3.61 -5.53 5.33
CA ILE A 101 -3.67 -4.47 6.34
C ILE A 101 -2.75 -4.85 7.49
N GLY A 102 -1.63 -4.15 7.64
CA GLY A 102 -0.73 -4.29 8.78
C GLY A 102 -1.15 -3.43 9.98
N GLU A 103 -0.43 -3.58 11.10
CA GLU A 103 -0.60 -2.76 12.31
C GLU A 103 0.35 -1.53 12.34
N GLY A 104 1.02 -1.23 11.24
CA GLY A 104 1.97 -0.14 11.07
C GLY A 104 3.18 -0.56 10.24
N MET A 105 3.67 0.33 9.36
CA MET A 105 4.85 0.07 8.53
C MET A 105 6.12 -0.22 9.34
N ASP A 106 6.21 0.29 10.57
CA ASP A 106 7.31 0.04 11.52
C ASP A 106 7.14 -1.25 12.34
N LYS A 107 5.94 -1.87 12.29
CA LYS A 107 5.55 -3.00 13.15
C LYS A 107 5.31 -4.29 12.37
N THR A 108 4.80 -4.19 11.15
CA THR A 108 4.44 -5.33 10.31
C THR A 108 5.37 -5.35 9.10
N ILE A 109 6.27 -6.33 9.04
CA ILE A 109 7.37 -6.35 8.07
C ILE A 109 7.39 -7.70 7.37
N ILE A 110 7.29 -7.71 6.05
CA ILE A 110 7.56 -8.91 5.23
C ILE A 110 9.01 -8.82 4.77
N LEU A 111 9.81 -9.82 5.12
CA LEU A 111 11.25 -9.81 4.99
C LEU A 111 11.76 -10.95 4.12
N GLY A 112 12.55 -10.62 3.10
CA GLY A 112 13.32 -11.56 2.29
C GLY A 112 14.79 -11.15 2.19
N ASN A 113 15.56 -11.96 1.46
CA ASN A 113 17.00 -11.73 1.21
C ASN A 113 17.49 -12.28 -0.15
N LYS A 114 16.57 -12.51 -1.11
CA LYS A 114 16.95 -12.99 -2.46
C LYS A 114 17.58 -11.85 -3.26
N SER A 115 18.53 -12.21 -4.12
CA SER A 115 19.22 -11.24 -4.97
C SER A 115 19.79 -11.88 -6.23
N TYR A 116 20.09 -11.03 -7.21
CA TYR A 116 20.79 -11.43 -8.43
C TYR A 116 22.22 -11.87 -8.15
N GLY A 117 22.92 -11.20 -7.23
CA GLY A 117 24.25 -11.63 -6.77
C GLY A 117 24.26 -13.04 -6.14
N GLY A 118 23.12 -13.49 -5.62
CA GLY A 118 22.90 -14.86 -5.16
C GLY A 118 22.60 -15.89 -6.26
N GLY A 119 22.63 -15.50 -7.55
CA GLY A 119 22.41 -16.39 -8.70
C GLY A 119 20.95 -16.61 -9.09
N ILE A 120 20.02 -15.78 -8.60
CA ILE A 120 18.58 -15.88 -8.90
C ILE A 120 18.22 -14.80 -9.92
N GLY A 121 17.52 -15.16 -11.00
CA GLY A 121 17.09 -14.19 -12.00
C GLY A 121 16.16 -13.11 -11.43
N THR A 122 16.28 -11.87 -11.94
CA THR A 122 15.67 -10.64 -11.40
C THR A 122 14.15 -10.70 -11.20
N TYR A 123 13.42 -11.50 -11.98
CA TYR A 123 11.97 -11.64 -11.77
C TYR A 123 11.63 -12.40 -10.47
N ASN A 124 12.48 -13.36 -10.07
CA ASN A 124 12.21 -14.32 -8.98
C ASN A 124 12.81 -13.91 -7.63
N ILE A 125 13.47 -12.75 -7.56
CA ILE A 125 14.13 -12.24 -6.34
C ILE A 125 13.21 -11.38 -5.44
N ALA A 126 12.00 -11.08 -5.89
CA ALA A 126 11.05 -10.29 -5.11
C ALA A 126 10.71 -10.97 -3.77
N THR A 127 10.75 -10.20 -2.68
CA THR A 127 10.20 -10.62 -1.38
C THR A 127 8.69 -10.77 -1.48
N VAL A 128 8.03 -9.78 -2.10
CA VAL A 128 6.61 -9.87 -2.46
C VAL A 128 6.43 -9.62 -3.95
N GLY A 129 5.85 -10.59 -4.66
CA GLY A 129 5.44 -10.49 -6.07
C GLY A 129 3.93 -10.38 -6.20
N VAL A 130 3.44 -9.40 -6.95
CA VAL A 130 2.01 -9.12 -7.12
C VAL A 130 1.63 -9.16 -8.59
N ASP A 131 0.94 -10.22 -8.99
CA ASP A 131 0.40 -10.43 -10.34
C ASP A 131 -1.14 -10.41 -10.34
N GLY A 132 -1.78 -10.43 -9.16
CA GLY A 132 -3.23 -10.37 -8.97
C GLY A 132 -3.79 -8.95 -9.07
N LYS A 133 -4.77 -8.77 -9.97
CA LYS A 133 -5.48 -7.48 -10.18
C LYS A 133 -6.17 -6.97 -8.91
N GLY A 134 -6.10 -5.66 -8.69
CA GLY A 134 -6.78 -4.97 -7.59
C GLY A 134 -6.16 -5.21 -6.22
N PHE A 135 -4.92 -5.69 -6.17
CA PHE A 135 -4.19 -5.87 -4.91
C PHE A 135 -4.00 -4.52 -4.19
N MET A 136 -4.21 -4.52 -2.89
CA MET A 136 -3.98 -3.36 -2.04
C MET A 136 -3.15 -3.73 -0.83
N ALA A 137 -2.30 -2.82 -0.36
CA ALA A 137 -1.59 -2.95 0.90
C ALA A 137 -1.63 -1.65 1.68
N GLN A 138 -1.80 -1.76 2.99
CA GLN A 138 -1.81 -0.63 3.92
C GLN A 138 -1.06 -0.93 5.21
N ASP A 139 -0.36 0.07 5.75
CA ASP A 139 0.27 0.05 7.08
C ASP A 139 1.24 -1.14 7.27
N ILE A 140 2.06 -1.43 6.27
CA ILE A 140 2.99 -2.58 6.23
C ILE A 140 4.29 -2.25 5.50
N ALA A 141 5.40 -2.90 5.88
CA ALA A 141 6.68 -2.79 5.19
C ALA A 141 7.02 -4.03 4.36
N PHE A 142 7.58 -3.80 3.19
CA PHE A 142 8.22 -4.78 2.32
C PHE A 142 9.71 -4.53 2.35
N ARG A 143 10.49 -5.51 2.80
CA ARG A 143 11.93 -5.37 2.99
C ARG A 143 12.69 -6.52 2.36
N ASN A 144 13.81 -6.20 1.73
CA ASN A 144 14.79 -7.19 1.32
C ASN A 144 16.16 -6.80 1.91
N MET A 145 16.81 -7.76 2.58
CA MET A 145 18.06 -7.57 3.32
C MET A 145 19.25 -8.26 2.66
N ALA A 146 19.19 -8.53 1.35
CA ALA A 146 20.35 -9.00 0.60
C ALA A 146 21.52 -8.01 0.70
N GLY A 147 21.25 -6.71 0.66
CA GLY A 147 22.25 -5.66 0.85
C GLY A 147 23.00 -5.25 -0.42
N ALA A 148 23.59 -4.05 -0.41
CA ALA A 148 24.19 -3.40 -1.58
C ALA A 148 25.31 -4.18 -2.31
N ALA A 149 25.94 -5.16 -1.65
CA ALA A 149 26.98 -5.98 -2.25
C ALA A 149 26.43 -7.10 -3.15
N ASN A 150 25.13 -7.37 -3.07
CA ASN A 150 24.47 -8.47 -3.76
C ASN A 150 23.71 -8.04 -5.03
N PHE A 151 24.02 -6.84 -5.54
CA PHE A 151 23.39 -6.27 -6.73
C PHE A 151 21.86 -6.18 -6.58
N GLN A 152 21.08 -6.48 -7.63
CA GLN A 152 19.63 -6.35 -7.65
C GLN A 152 18.98 -7.20 -6.55
N ALA A 153 18.11 -6.59 -5.75
CA ALA A 153 17.35 -7.20 -4.68
C ALA A 153 15.99 -6.47 -4.56
N VAL A 154 14.90 -7.21 -4.79
CA VAL A 154 13.57 -6.59 -4.93
C VAL A 154 12.77 -6.81 -3.65
N ALA A 155 12.30 -5.73 -3.03
CA ALA A 155 11.39 -5.81 -1.90
C ALA A 155 9.96 -6.07 -2.37
N LEU A 156 9.51 -5.33 -3.39
CA LEU A 156 8.20 -5.50 -4.03
C LEU A 156 8.34 -5.51 -5.55
N ARG A 157 7.75 -6.50 -6.21
CA ARG A 157 7.47 -6.50 -7.66
C ARG A 157 5.96 -6.43 -7.87
N ALA A 158 5.49 -5.47 -8.65
CA ALA A 158 4.09 -5.33 -9.01
C ALA A 158 3.89 -5.39 -10.53
N SER A 159 3.02 -6.29 -10.99
CA SER A 159 2.73 -6.59 -12.40
C SER A 159 1.23 -6.79 -12.62
N ALA A 160 0.41 -5.91 -12.02
CA ALA A 160 -1.04 -6.03 -12.07
C ALA A 160 -1.73 -4.66 -12.11
N GLU A 161 -2.90 -4.62 -12.76
CA GLU A 161 -3.74 -3.43 -12.86
C GLU A 161 -4.40 -3.08 -11.52
N PHE A 162 -4.47 -1.77 -11.24
CA PHE A 162 -5.13 -1.18 -10.07
C PHE A 162 -4.52 -1.63 -8.74
N THR A 163 -3.20 -1.76 -8.71
CA THR A 163 -2.46 -2.00 -7.46
C THR A 163 -2.35 -0.70 -6.67
N THR A 164 -2.60 -0.76 -5.36
CA THR A 164 -2.54 0.42 -4.48
C THR A 164 -1.74 0.13 -3.20
N PHE A 165 -0.85 1.05 -2.85
CA PHE A 165 -0.04 0.98 -1.64
C PHE A 165 -0.25 2.27 -0.85
N TYR A 166 -0.73 2.16 0.38
CA TYR A 166 -1.04 3.31 1.23
C TYR A 166 -0.36 3.20 2.58
N ARG A 167 0.48 4.18 2.95
CA ARG A 167 1.29 4.11 4.19
C ARG A 167 2.08 2.79 4.27
N CYS A 168 2.75 2.46 3.17
CA CYS A 168 3.67 1.32 3.12
C CYS A 168 5.13 1.80 3.15
N GLN A 169 6.03 0.95 3.62
CA GLN A 169 7.46 1.17 3.51
C GLN A 169 8.10 0.14 2.57
N PHE A 170 9.01 0.59 1.72
CA PHE A 170 9.80 -0.24 0.82
C PHE A 170 11.28 -0.01 1.13
N ASP A 171 11.98 -1.07 1.51
CA ASP A 171 13.31 -0.96 2.11
C ASP A 171 14.28 -1.99 1.53
N ASP A 172 15.19 -1.53 0.67
CA ASP A 172 16.35 -2.29 0.20
C ASP A 172 17.47 -1.31 -0.25
N PHE A 173 18.29 -1.72 -1.22
CA PHE A 173 19.37 -0.97 -1.86
C PHE A 173 19.12 -0.84 -3.37
N GLN A 174 19.42 -1.88 -4.15
CA GLN A 174 19.29 -1.83 -5.62
C GLN A 174 18.00 -2.52 -6.08
N ASP A 175 17.20 -1.86 -6.93
CA ASP A 175 15.93 -2.37 -7.48
C ASP A 175 14.82 -2.59 -6.42
N THR A 176 14.75 -1.73 -5.38
CA THR A 176 13.85 -1.90 -4.23
C THR A 176 12.37 -2.12 -4.63
N ILE A 177 11.83 -1.27 -5.51
CA ILE A 177 10.49 -1.42 -6.07
C ILE A 177 10.61 -1.67 -7.57
N TYR A 178 10.18 -2.85 -8.00
CA TYR A 178 10.04 -3.18 -9.41
C TYR A 178 8.58 -2.95 -9.85
N THR A 179 8.29 -1.72 -10.29
CA THR A 179 7.03 -1.31 -10.93
C THR A 179 6.97 -1.87 -12.36
N HIS A 180 6.88 -3.19 -12.48
CA HIS A 180 7.10 -3.93 -13.72
C HIS A 180 6.14 -3.51 -14.85
N TYR A 181 4.81 -3.59 -14.63
CA TYR A 181 3.79 -3.23 -15.63
C TYR A 181 2.50 -2.72 -14.98
N ASP A 182 1.60 -2.18 -15.83
CA ASP A 182 0.23 -1.74 -15.52
C ASP A 182 0.11 -0.47 -14.65
N LYS A 183 -1.11 -0.17 -14.18
CA LYS A 183 -1.47 1.04 -13.44
C LYS A 183 -1.32 0.82 -11.94
N GLN A 184 -0.46 1.62 -11.31
CA GLN A 184 -0.09 1.47 -9.90
C GLN A 184 -0.18 2.81 -9.17
N PHE A 185 -0.60 2.79 -7.91
CA PHE A 185 -0.71 4.00 -7.09
C PHE A 185 -0.05 3.80 -5.72
N TYR A 186 0.86 4.70 -5.38
CA TYR A 186 1.60 4.72 -4.11
C TYR A 186 1.31 6.03 -3.41
N ARG A 187 0.82 5.98 -2.17
CA ARG A 187 0.44 7.17 -1.42
C ARG A 187 0.94 7.13 0.02
N GLU A 188 1.57 8.22 0.47
CA GLU A 188 2.06 8.36 1.84
C GLU A 188 3.04 7.22 2.22
N CYS A 189 3.76 6.69 1.22
CA CYS A 189 4.73 5.62 1.41
C CYS A 189 6.14 6.17 1.69
N ILE A 190 6.98 5.33 2.29
CA ILE A 190 8.42 5.58 2.44
C ILE A 190 9.17 4.61 1.52
N ILE A 191 10.08 5.13 0.71
CA ILE A 191 10.84 4.33 -0.27
C ILE A 191 12.33 4.59 -0.03
N LEU A 192 13.06 3.54 0.33
CA LEU A 192 14.50 3.61 0.61
C LEU A 192 15.30 2.77 -0.38
N GLY A 193 16.36 3.34 -0.95
CA GLY A 193 17.29 2.60 -1.81
C GLY A 193 18.52 3.38 -2.24
N THR A 194 19.28 2.81 -3.19
CA THR A 194 20.52 3.35 -3.73
C THR A 194 20.51 3.45 -5.26
N ILE A 195 20.48 2.32 -5.97
CA ILE A 195 20.59 2.26 -7.44
C ILE A 195 19.26 1.79 -7.99
N ASP A 196 18.71 2.52 -8.95
CA ASP A 196 17.49 2.17 -9.70
C ASP A 196 16.35 1.69 -8.79
N PHE A 197 16.23 2.27 -7.59
CA PHE A 197 15.42 1.67 -6.54
C PHE A 197 13.90 1.84 -6.74
N ILE A 198 13.51 2.60 -7.77
CA ILE A 198 12.19 2.56 -8.39
C ILE A 198 12.41 2.27 -9.88
N CYS A 199 12.14 1.04 -10.34
CA CYS A 199 12.42 0.63 -11.72
C CYS A 199 11.24 -0.08 -12.38
N GLY A 200 11.22 -0.09 -13.73
CA GLY A 200 10.23 -0.79 -14.54
C GLY A 200 9.39 0.13 -15.44
N ASP A 201 8.38 -0.44 -16.09
CA ASP A 201 7.64 0.17 -17.22
C ASP A 201 6.15 0.40 -16.90
N ALA A 202 5.78 0.42 -15.62
CA ALA A 202 4.42 0.69 -15.19
C ALA A 202 4.03 2.18 -15.34
N THR A 203 2.72 2.42 -15.51
CA THR A 203 2.14 3.75 -15.23
C THR A 203 1.92 3.86 -13.72
N ALA A 204 2.95 4.33 -13.01
CA ALA A 204 2.95 4.45 -11.56
C ALA A 204 2.87 5.92 -11.11
N ILE A 205 2.01 6.21 -10.13
CA ILE A 205 1.93 7.53 -9.48
C ILE A 205 2.36 7.38 -8.03
N PHE A 206 3.34 8.19 -7.62
CA PHE A 206 3.81 8.32 -6.24
C PHE A 206 3.37 9.67 -5.68
N GLN A 207 2.38 9.68 -4.79
CA GLN A 207 1.80 10.89 -4.21
C GLN A 207 2.12 11.00 -2.72
N SER A 208 2.62 12.16 -2.29
CA SER A 208 2.96 12.41 -0.88
C SER A 208 3.88 11.35 -0.27
N CYS A 209 4.74 10.72 -1.07
CA CYS A 209 5.69 9.72 -0.61
C CYS A 209 7.02 10.38 -0.19
N LEU A 210 7.67 9.80 0.81
CA LEU A 210 9.05 10.10 1.14
C LEU A 210 9.98 9.18 0.34
N ILE A 211 10.82 9.76 -0.49
CA ILE A 211 11.86 9.06 -1.25
C ILE A 211 13.19 9.36 -0.58
N GLU A 212 13.78 8.36 0.07
CA GLU A 212 14.99 8.52 0.88
C GLU A 212 16.16 7.72 0.31
N ILE A 213 17.27 8.40 0.07
CA ILE A 213 18.49 7.80 -0.46
C ILE A 213 19.29 7.18 0.69
N ARG A 214 19.69 5.93 0.53
CA ARG A 214 20.63 5.27 1.43
C ARG A 214 22.07 5.51 1.00
N LYS A 215 23.01 5.30 1.93
CA LYS A 215 24.44 5.38 1.62
C LYS A 215 24.84 4.21 0.71
N PRO A 216 25.34 4.46 -0.52
CA PRO A 216 25.81 3.41 -1.42
C PRO A 216 27.19 2.87 -0.99
N LEU A 217 27.62 1.76 -1.58
CA LEU A 217 29.01 1.31 -1.44
C LEU A 217 29.97 2.27 -2.16
N LYS A 218 31.25 2.23 -1.78
CA LYS A 218 32.28 3.05 -2.42
C LYS A 218 32.35 2.72 -3.91
N GLY A 219 32.20 3.73 -4.75
CA GLY A 219 32.26 3.60 -6.21
C GLY A 219 30.92 3.28 -6.88
N GLN A 220 29.86 3.01 -6.11
CA GLN A 220 28.50 2.98 -6.63
C GLN A 220 27.95 4.41 -6.76
N TYR A 221 27.04 4.60 -7.70
CA TYR A 221 26.26 5.82 -7.84
C TYR A 221 24.87 5.65 -7.20
N ILE A 222 24.11 6.73 -7.17
CA ILE A 222 22.71 6.71 -6.77
C ILE A 222 21.87 7.06 -7.98
N ALA A 223 20.81 6.29 -8.21
CA ALA A 223 19.77 6.59 -9.17
C ALA A 223 18.42 6.27 -8.54
N ILE A 224 17.49 7.23 -8.62
CA ILE A 224 16.15 7.05 -8.04
C ILE A 224 15.30 6.18 -8.96
N THR A 225 15.29 6.51 -10.25
CA THR A 225 14.43 5.86 -11.24
C THR A 225 15.19 5.27 -12.40
N ALA A 226 14.78 4.10 -12.87
CA ALA A 226 15.13 3.53 -14.16
C ALA A 226 13.85 3.10 -14.91
N GLN A 227 13.42 3.95 -15.84
CA GLN A 227 12.22 3.81 -16.67
C GLN A 227 12.60 3.59 -18.14
#